data_AF-A0A917ZGP8-F1
#
_entry.id   AF-A0A917ZGP8-F1
#
_cell.length_a   1.000
_cell.length_b   1.000
_cell.length_c   1.000
_cell.angle_alpha   90.00
_cell.angle_beta   90.00
_cell.angle_gamma   90.00
#
_symmetry.space_group_name_H-M   'P 1'
#
loop_
_entity.id
_entity.type
_entity.pdbx_description
1 polymer ?
#
loop_
_entity_poly.entity_id
_entity_poly.type
_entity_poly.pdbx_seq_one_letter_code
_entity_poly.pdbx_strand_id
1 'polypeptide(L)'
;MPTGTAGARRDVGHPTAMACKTAAWDCQSHSFLGAPGTVAANLAALPAELVRRRVYMLMVQGDSRAEVRVFERFSVEDTDGTVARWEESRLGALVTQITDVLVTNRGVHCPGEQVKAALEGEREFSVEGPAPAPRSPEEAFARVMEAYRDDAFVQATVMVLC
;
A
#
# COMPACT_ATOMS: atom_id res chain seq x y z
N MET A 1 -5.39 -24.98 -38.98
CA MET A 1 -5.09 -25.58 -37.66
C MET A 1 -4.05 -24.71 -36.97
N PRO A 2 -4.29 -24.29 -35.71
CA PRO A 2 -3.49 -23.28 -35.02
C PRO A 2 -2.41 -23.95 -34.15
N THR A 3 -1.20 -23.40 -34.13
CA THR A 3 -0.15 -23.68 -33.13
C THR A 3 0.96 -22.69 -33.41
N GLY A 4 1.42 -21.81 -32.53
CA GLY A 4 1.12 -21.52 -31.15
C GLY A 4 2.22 -20.54 -30.74
N THR A 5 1.88 -19.27 -30.52
CA THR A 5 2.85 -18.26 -30.08
C THR A 5 3.23 -18.58 -28.64
N ALA A 6 4.42 -19.14 -28.46
CA ALA A 6 5.03 -19.31 -27.15
C ALA A 6 5.21 -17.92 -26.52
N GLY A 7 4.32 -17.57 -25.60
CA GLY A 7 4.48 -16.41 -24.73
C GLY A 7 5.77 -16.58 -23.96
N ALA A 8 6.73 -15.69 -24.22
CA ALA A 8 7.94 -15.59 -23.43
C ALA A 8 7.54 -15.33 -21.97
N ARG A 9 7.64 -16.35 -21.12
CA ARG A 9 7.71 -16.17 -19.67
C ARG A 9 8.95 -15.32 -19.42
N ARG A 10 8.75 -14.05 -19.10
CA ARG A 10 9.82 -13.22 -18.54
C ARG A 10 10.20 -13.87 -17.22
N ASP A 11 11.45 -14.29 -17.10
CA ASP A 11 12.07 -14.69 -15.84
C ASP A 11 11.99 -13.52 -14.86
N VAL A 12 10.97 -13.53 -14.00
CA VAL A 12 10.87 -12.64 -12.84
C VAL A 12 11.72 -13.27 -11.74
N GLY A 13 13.05 -13.16 -11.82
CA GLY A 13 13.88 -14.08 -11.02
C GLY A 13 15.30 -13.65 -10.72
N HIS A 14 15.52 -12.51 -10.05
CA HIS A 14 16.64 -12.39 -9.09
C HIS A 14 16.65 -11.06 -8.29
N PRO A 15 16.53 -9.87 -8.91
CA PRO A 15 16.76 -8.60 -8.22
C PRO A 15 15.63 -8.23 -7.26
N THR A 16 14.38 -8.44 -7.70
CA THR A 16 13.15 -8.17 -6.94
C THR A 16 13.04 -9.04 -5.69
N ALA A 17 13.43 -10.32 -5.78
CA ALA A 17 13.45 -11.23 -4.64
C ALA A 17 14.49 -10.83 -3.58
N MET A 18 15.69 -10.38 -3.98
CA MET A 18 16.70 -9.89 -3.04
C MET A 18 16.30 -8.57 -2.37
N ALA A 19 15.69 -7.63 -3.11
CA ALA A 19 15.19 -6.37 -2.55
C ALA A 19 14.08 -6.59 -1.51
N CYS A 20 13.13 -7.51 -1.77
CA CYS A 20 12.12 -7.93 -0.78
C CYS A 20 12.78 -8.49 0.49
N LYS A 21 13.89 -9.24 0.37
CA LYS A 21 14.52 -9.92 1.51
C LYS A 21 15.17 -8.95 2.51
N THR A 22 15.76 -7.86 2.04
CA THR A 22 16.30 -6.81 2.92
C THR A 22 15.18 -5.93 3.48
N ALA A 23 14.19 -5.58 2.65
CA ALA A 23 13.07 -4.75 3.08
C ALA A 23 12.12 -5.46 4.06
N ALA A 24 12.15 -6.81 4.10
CA ALA A 24 11.32 -7.61 5.00
C ALA A 24 11.59 -7.35 6.50
N TRP A 25 12.73 -6.75 6.83
CA TRP A 25 13.14 -6.42 8.19
C TRP A 25 12.95 -4.94 8.56
N ASP A 26 12.48 -4.12 7.62
CA ASP A 26 12.34 -2.67 7.75
C ASP A 26 10.94 -2.22 7.30
N CYS A 27 9.92 -2.89 7.83
CA CYS A 27 8.54 -2.42 7.69
C CYS A 27 8.32 -1.21 8.60
N GLN A 28 7.65 -0.18 8.08
CA GLN A 28 7.39 1.06 8.81
C GLN A 28 5.90 1.36 8.84
N SER A 29 5.41 1.90 9.95
CA SER A 29 4.04 2.38 10.08
C SER A 29 4.03 3.81 10.62
N HIS A 30 3.27 4.67 9.94
CA HIS A 30 3.11 6.08 10.28
C HIS A 30 1.62 6.37 10.43
N SER A 31 1.19 6.75 11.64
CA SER A 31 -0.22 7.05 11.91
C SER A 31 -0.40 8.51 12.33
N PHE A 32 -1.39 9.15 11.72
CA PHE A 32 -1.78 10.53 12.00
C PHE A 32 -3.26 10.60 12.29
N LEU A 33 -3.62 11.37 13.31
CA LEU A 33 -5.01 11.55 13.73
C LEU A 33 -5.28 13.05 13.92
N GLY A 34 -6.41 13.54 13.46
CA GLY A 34 -6.79 14.94 13.61
C GLY A 34 -7.73 15.44 12.52
N ALA A 35 -7.80 16.77 12.39
CA ALA A 35 -8.54 17.40 11.30
C ALA A 35 -7.95 17.00 9.94
N PRO A 36 -8.77 16.79 8.89
CA PRO A 36 -8.31 16.33 7.57
C PRO A 36 -7.15 17.13 7.00
N GLY A 37 -7.19 18.47 7.10
CA GLY A 37 -6.10 19.34 6.61
C GLY A 37 -4.78 19.17 7.38
N THR A 38 -4.84 18.90 8.69
CA THR A 38 -3.64 18.61 9.49
C THR A 38 -3.05 17.26 9.13
N VAL A 39 -3.91 16.25 8.98
CA VAL A 39 -3.50 14.91 8.54
C VAL A 39 -2.89 14.96 7.14
N ALA A 40 -3.49 15.70 6.21
CA ALA A 40 -2.96 15.89 4.85
C ALA A 40 -1.56 16.51 4.86
N ALA A 41 -1.33 17.55 5.67
CA ALA A 41 -0.03 18.19 5.82
C ALA A 41 1.03 17.22 6.35
N ASN A 42 0.69 16.41 7.36
CA ASN A 42 1.59 15.40 7.90
C ASN A 42 1.92 14.30 6.89
N LEU A 43 0.92 13.83 6.13
CA LEU A 43 1.12 12.85 5.07
C LEU A 43 2.02 13.38 3.94
N ALA A 44 1.86 14.65 3.56
CA ALA A 44 2.70 15.30 2.56
C ALA A 44 4.15 15.48 3.03
N ALA A 45 4.35 15.66 4.34
CA ALA A 45 5.65 15.84 4.97
C ALA A 45 6.39 14.52 5.28
N LEU A 46 5.80 13.36 4.97
CA LEU A 46 6.48 12.08 5.11
C LEU A 46 7.77 12.05 4.28
N PRO A 47 8.74 11.19 4.63
CA PRO A 47 9.97 11.07 3.86
C PRO A 47 9.73 10.56 2.43
N ALA A 48 10.41 11.16 1.45
CA ALA A 48 10.20 10.85 0.03
C ALA A 48 10.66 9.43 -0.37
N GLU A 49 11.53 8.81 0.42
CA GLU A 49 11.96 7.42 0.21
C GLU A 49 10.83 6.41 0.46
N LEU A 50 9.79 6.76 1.21
CA LEU A 50 8.67 5.85 1.47
C LEU A 50 7.92 5.50 0.19
N VAL A 51 7.73 6.46 -0.72
CA VAL A 51 7.04 6.22 -2.00
C VAL A 51 7.93 5.55 -3.06
N ARG A 52 9.23 5.37 -2.78
CA ARG A 52 10.17 4.61 -3.63
C ARG A 52 10.11 3.11 -3.36
N ARG A 53 9.41 2.71 -2.31
CA ARG A 53 9.21 1.31 -1.94
C ARG A 53 8.29 0.64 -2.94
N ARG A 54 8.49 -0.67 -3.14
CA ARG A 54 7.74 -1.48 -4.09
C ARG A 54 6.29 -1.60 -3.65
N VAL A 55 6.05 -1.83 -2.36
CA VAL A 55 4.70 -2.01 -1.80
C VAL A 55 4.52 -1.13 -0.58
N TYR A 56 3.47 -0.31 -0.63
CA TYR A 56 3.01 0.46 0.51
C TYR A 56 1.48 0.58 0.49
N MET A 57 0.93 0.90 1.65
CA MET A 57 -0.50 0.96 1.88
C MET A 57 -0.85 2.25 2.60
N LEU A 58 -1.96 2.86 2.20
CA LEU A 58 -2.64 3.91 2.94
C LEU A 58 -3.99 3.40 3.41
N MET A 59 -4.25 3.51 4.70
CA MET A 59 -5.57 3.29 5.29
C MET A 59 -6.08 4.61 5.85
N VAL A 60 -7.33 4.95 5.58
CA VAL A 60 -7.97 6.17 6.08
C VAL A 60 -9.29 5.79 6.71
N GLN A 61 -9.55 6.29 7.91
CA GLN A 61 -10.83 6.18 8.58
C GLN A 61 -11.33 7.58 8.93
N GLY A 62 -12.53 7.88 8.45
CA GLY A 62 -13.30 9.06 8.81
C GLY A 62 -14.54 8.70 9.63
N ASP A 63 -15.52 9.60 9.65
CA ASP A 63 -16.69 9.49 10.53
C ASP A 63 -17.65 8.36 10.10
N SER A 64 -17.85 8.22 8.79
CA SER A 64 -18.83 7.31 8.19
C SER A 64 -18.24 6.35 7.15
N ARG A 65 -16.97 6.51 6.83
CA ARG A 65 -16.30 5.75 5.78
C ARG A 65 -14.84 5.47 6.11
N ALA A 66 -14.35 4.40 5.53
CA ALA A 66 -13.00 3.95 5.59
C ALA A 66 -12.55 3.51 4.20
N GLU A 67 -11.28 3.72 3.89
CA GLU A 67 -10.69 3.39 2.61
C GLU A 67 -9.30 2.82 2.82
N VAL A 68 -8.95 1.80 2.03
CA VAL A 68 -7.61 1.26 1.94
C VAL A 68 -7.15 1.31 0.50
N ARG A 69 -5.93 1.79 0.31
CA ARG A 69 -5.22 1.78 -0.96
C ARG A 69 -3.92 1.03 -0.80
N VAL A 70 -3.69 0.01 -1.61
CA VAL A 70 -2.41 -0.68 -1.72
C VAL A 70 -1.80 -0.32 -3.05
N PHE A 71 -0.64 0.30 -3.02
CA PHE A 71 0.14 0.56 -4.22
C PHE A 71 1.24 -0.50 -4.34
N GLU A 72 1.38 -1.06 -5.53
CA GLU A 72 2.41 -2.07 -5.82
C GLU A 72 3.09 -1.79 -7.17
N ARG A 73 4.42 -1.84 -7.17
CA ARG A 73 5.23 -1.95 -8.39
C ARG A 73 5.67 -3.40 -8.61
N PHE A 74 5.87 -3.80 -9.86
CA PHE A 74 6.49 -5.11 -10.14
C PHE A 74 7.97 -5.11 -9.76
N SER A 75 8.66 -3.99 -9.99
CA SER A 75 10.04 -3.71 -9.58
C SER A 75 10.17 -2.30 -8.99
N VAL A 76 11.18 -2.08 -8.13
CA VAL A 76 11.48 -0.76 -7.56
C VAL A 76 11.90 0.27 -8.62
N GLU A 77 12.36 -0.20 -9.78
CA GLU A 77 12.78 0.62 -10.92
C GLU A 77 11.61 1.02 -11.83
N ASP A 78 10.44 0.39 -11.67
CA ASP A 78 9.29 0.66 -12.52
C ASP A 78 8.71 2.05 -12.25
N THR A 79 8.28 2.69 -13.33
CA THR A 79 7.64 4.02 -13.32
C THR A 79 6.12 3.94 -13.18
N ASP A 80 5.56 2.74 -13.24
CA ASP A 80 4.15 2.41 -13.11
C ASP A 80 3.93 1.23 -12.17
N GLY A 81 2.68 1.03 -11.78
CA GLY A 81 2.27 -0.03 -10.88
C GLY A 81 0.76 -0.23 -10.90
N THR A 82 0.24 -0.88 -9.88
CA THR A 82 -1.19 -1.05 -9.64
C THR A 82 -1.60 -0.37 -8.35
N VAL A 83 -2.85 0.05 -8.30
CA VAL A 83 -3.51 0.53 -7.07
C VAL A 83 -4.70 -0.38 -6.81
N ALA A 84 -4.63 -1.15 -5.74
CA ALA A 84 -5.78 -1.89 -5.23
C ALA A 84 -6.52 -1.02 -4.21
N ARG A 85 -7.83 -0.87 -4.38
CA ARG A 85 -8.68 -0.06 -3.51
C ARG A 85 -9.79 -0.92 -2.92
N TRP A 86 -10.08 -0.66 -1.65
CA TRP A 86 -11.22 -1.23 -0.95
C TRP A 86 -11.81 -0.17 -0.01
N GLU A 87 -13.14 -0.16 0.14
CA GLU A 87 -13.88 0.81 0.95
C GLU A 87 -14.90 0.09 1.84
N GLU A 88 -15.12 0.61 3.05
CA GLU A 88 -16.17 0.19 3.97
C GLU A 88 -16.60 1.36 4.85
N SER A 89 -17.54 1.14 5.77
CA SER A 89 -17.88 2.13 6.80
C SER A 89 -16.77 2.32 7.84
N ARG A 90 -15.97 1.28 8.14
CA ARG A 90 -14.94 1.29 9.20
C ARG A 90 -13.80 0.32 8.87
N LEU A 91 -12.58 0.60 9.35
CA LEU A 91 -11.42 -0.29 9.21
C LEU A 91 -11.46 -1.48 10.18
N GLY A 92 -12.19 -1.35 11.30
CA GLY A 92 -12.25 -2.40 12.31
C GLY A 92 -10.88 -2.72 12.90
N ALA A 93 -10.51 -4.00 12.94
CA ALA A 93 -9.24 -4.49 13.50
C ALA A 93 -8.09 -4.56 12.48
N LEU A 94 -8.26 -4.01 11.28
CA LEU A 94 -7.36 -4.26 10.15
C LEU A 94 -5.89 -3.90 10.41
N VAL A 95 -5.64 -2.74 11.02
CA VAL A 95 -4.27 -2.31 11.37
C VAL A 95 -3.60 -3.33 12.29
N THR A 96 -4.34 -3.84 13.27
CA THR A 96 -3.86 -4.87 14.20
C THR A 96 -3.59 -6.19 13.48
N GLN A 97 -4.53 -6.65 12.65
CA GLN A 97 -4.38 -7.88 11.86
C GLN A 97 -3.13 -7.83 10.96
N ILE A 98 -2.92 -6.72 10.25
CA ILE A 98 -1.74 -6.53 9.41
C ILE A 98 -0.47 -6.54 10.27
N THR A 99 -0.47 -5.85 11.41
CA THR A 99 0.68 -5.83 12.33
C THR A 99 1.01 -7.24 12.83
N ASP A 100 0.01 -8.05 13.17
CA ASP A 100 0.20 -9.42 13.62
C ASP A 100 0.79 -10.31 12.51
N VAL A 101 0.34 -10.14 11.26
CA VAL A 101 0.92 -10.82 10.08
C VAL A 101 2.40 -10.45 9.94
N LEU A 102 2.74 -9.17 10.04
CA LEU A 102 4.12 -8.69 9.91
C LEU A 102 5.03 -9.21 11.04
N VAL A 103 4.56 -9.17 12.28
CA VAL A 103 5.30 -9.66 13.46
C VAL A 103 5.48 -11.18 13.39
N THR A 104 4.46 -11.91 12.94
CA THR A 104 4.53 -13.38 12.79
C THR A 104 5.44 -13.77 11.64
N ASN A 105 5.46 -13.00 10.55
CA ASN A 105 6.32 -13.21 9.40
C ASN A 105 7.82 -13.11 9.76
N ARG A 106 8.20 -12.25 10.71
CA ARG A 106 9.60 -12.10 11.20
C ARG A 106 10.63 -11.95 10.07
N GLY A 107 10.27 -11.24 9.01
CA GLY A 107 11.12 -11.03 7.84
C GLY A 107 11.46 -12.29 7.02
N VAL A 108 10.75 -13.41 7.23
CA VAL A 108 10.99 -14.68 6.53
C VAL A 108 10.49 -14.61 5.08
N HIS A 109 9.26 -14.12 4.88
CA HIS A 109 8.65 -13.93 3.56
C HIS A 109 8.52 -12.44 3.21
N CYS A 110 8.24 -12.12 1.95
CA CYS A 110 8.06 -10.72 1.55
C CYS A 110 6.79 -10.14 2.23
N PRO A 111 6.90 -9.08 3.05
CA PRO A 111 5.77 -8.58 3.83
C PRO A 111 4.59 -8.13 2.97
N GLY A 112 4.86 -7.48 1.83
CA GLY A 112 3.82 -7.06 0.88
C GLY A 112 2.95 -8.21 0.41
N GLU A 113 3.55 -9.36 0.11
CA GLU A 113 2.83 -10.56 -0.32
C GLU A 113 2.01 -11.17 0.82
N GLN A 114 2.57 -11.24 2.03
CA GLN A 114 1.87 -11.77 3.20
C GLN A 114 0.65 -10.91 3.58
N VAL A 115 0.81 -9.58 3.55
CA VAL A 115 -0.29 -8.65 3.82
C VAL A 115 -1.35 -8.73 2.73
N LYS A 116 -0.97 -8.77 1.44
CA LYS A 116 -1.94 -8.97 0.36
C LYS A 116 -2.71 -10.27 0.49
N ALA A 117 -2.03 -11.38 0.75
CA ALA A 117 -2.67 -12.69 0.93
C ALA A 117 -3.66 -12.68 2.10
N ALA A 118 -3.32 -12.02 3.21
CA ALA A 118 -4.22 -11.86 4.35
C ALA A 118 -5.46 -11.02 3.97
N LEU A 119 -5.29 -9.98 3.17
CA LEU A 119 -6.37 -9.08 2.75
C LEU A 119 -7.30 -9.69 1.69
N GLU A 120 -6.75 -10.37 0.68
CA GLU A 120 -7.51 -11.00 -0.41
C GLU A 120 -8.36 -12.19 0.09
N GLY A 121 -7.99 -12.81 1.20
CA GLY A 121 -8.78 -13.87 1.83
C GLY A 121 -10.07 -13.39 2.50
N GLU A 122 -10.14 -12.09 2.85
CA GLU A 122 -11.25 -11.52 3.62
C GLU A 122 -12.06 -10.48 2.84
N ARG A 123 -11.48 -9.87 1.80
CA ARG A 123 -12.01 -8.67 1.15
C ARG A 123 -11.79 -8.69 -0.36
N GLU A 124 -12.74 -8.12 -1.09
CA GLU A 124 -12.64 -7.94 -2.54
C GLU A 124 -12.09 -6.54 -2.84
N PHE A 125 -10.89 -6.48 -3.44
CA PHE A 125 -10.26 -5.24 -3.87
C PHE A 125 -10.55 -4.95 -5.34
N SER A 126 -10.91 -3.69 -5.63
CA SER A 126 -10.86 -3.16 -7.00
C SER A 126 -9.41 -2.86 -7.35
N VAL A 127 -8.85 -3.55 -8.34
CA VAL A 127 -7.47 -3.31 -8.80
C VAL A 127 -7.50 -2.46 -10.06
N GLU A 128 -6.87 -1.29 -9.97
CA GLU A 128 -6.71 -0.36 -11.08
C GLU A 128 -5.25 -0.34 -11.54
N GLY A 129 -5.04 -0.32 -12.86
CA GLY A 129 -3.71 -0.22 -13.44
C GLY A 129 -3.72 -0.25 -14.98
N PRO A 130 -2.63 0.19 -15.63
CA PRO A 130 -1.41 0.73 -15.02
C PRO A 130 -1.63 2.15 -14.46
N ALA A 131 -1.09 2.42 -13.26
CA ALA A 131 -1.10 3.73 -12.63
C ALA A 131 0.35 4.27 -12.52
N PRO A 132 0.60 5.55 -12.82
CA PRO A 132 1.93 6.12 -12.67
C PRO A 132 2.36 6.07 -11.21
N ALA A 133 3.61 5.69 -10.99
CA ALA A 133 4.18 5.67 -9.65
C ALA A 133 4.22 7.09 -9.06
N PRO A 134 3.67 7.31 -7.85
CA PRO A 134 3.75 8.60 -7.19
C PRO A 134 5.18 9.08 -7.02
N ARG A 135 5.41 10.37 -7.28
CA ARG A 135 6.73 11.00 -7.20
C ARG A 135 6.99 11.62 -5.84
N SER A 136 5.94 11.80 -5.03
CA SER A 136 6.02 12.37 -3.69
C SER A 136 4.99 11.73 -2.75
N PRO A 137 5.21 11.83 -1.43
CA PRO A 137 4.21 11.48 -0.42
C PRO A 137 2.90 12.26 -0.54
N GLU A 138 2.98 13.51 -1.01
CA GLU A 138 1.78 14.31 -1.29
C GLU A 138 0.90 13.64 -2.37
N GLU A 139 1.50 13.22 -3.48
CA GLU A 139 0.80 12.51 -4.55
C GLU A 139 0.28 11.14 -4.10
N ALA A 140 1.06 10.42 -3.30
CA ALA A 140 0.70 9.07 -2.85
C ALA A 140 -0.38 9.05 -1.76
N PHE A 141 -0.32 10.01 -0.83
CA PHE A 141 -1.04 9.91 0.44
C PHE A 141 -1.92 11.11 0.75
N ALA A 142 -1.41 12.34 0.58
CA ALA A 142 -2.10 13.53 1.08
C ALA A 142 -3.37 13.86 0.29
N ARG A 143 -3.36 13.71 -1.05
CA ARG A 143 -4.51 14.03 -1.91
C ARG A 143 -5.78 13.25 -1.58
N VAL A 144 -5.65 12.07 -0.98
CA VAL A 144 -6.80 11.25 -0.56
C VAL A 144 -7.63 11.97 0.52
N MET A 145 -7.01 12.85 1.32
CA MET A 145 -7.70 13.59 2.37
C MET A 145 -8.72 14.60 1.84
N GLU A 146 -8.64 15.02 0.58
CA GLU A 146 -9.64 15.92 -0.01
C GLU A 146 -11.04 15.30 0.05
N ALA A 147 -11.12 13.99 -0.15
CA ALA A 147 -12.39 13.29 -0.09
C ALA A 147 -12.94 13.19 1.36
N TYR A 148 -12.14 13.50 2.37
CA TYR A 148 -12.50 13.51 3.80
C TYR A 148 -12.58 14.93 4.38
N ARG A 149 -12.52 15.99 3.55
CA ARG A 149 -12.41 17.38 4.01
C ARG A 149 -13.55 17.85 4.93
N ASP A 150 -14.72 17.22 4.79
CA ASP A 150 -15.95 17.55 5.54
C ASP A 150 -16.07 16.76 6.85
N ASP A 151 -15.18 15.79 7.09
CA ASP A 151 -15.13 15.02 8.34
C ASP A 151 -14.48 15.86 9.45
N ALA A 152 -14.99 15.73 10.67
CA ALA A 152 -14.45 16.48 11.80
C ALA A 152 -13.09 15.95 12.25
N PHE A 153 -12.89 14.63 12.11
CA PHE A 153 -11.71 13.93 12.59
C PHE A 153 -11.43 12.70 11.74
N VAL A 154 -10.17 12.51 11.35
CA VAL A 154 -9.73 11.35 10.56
C VAL A 154 -8.51 10.70 11.18
N GLN A 155 -8.36 9.41 10.93
CA GLN A 155 -7.13 8.66 11.13
C GLN A 155 -6.59 8.21 9.78
N ALA A 156 -5.34 8.54 9.49
CA ALA A 156 -4.61 7.97 8.36
C ALA A 156 -3.45 7.11 8.88
N THR A 157 -3.24 5.94 8.29
CA THR A 157 -2.11 5.07 8.59
C THR A 157 -1.44 4.65 7.29
N VAL A 158 -0.17 5.01 7.14
CA VAL A 158 0.70 4.56 6.04
C VAL A 158 1.52 3.39 6.54
N MET A 159 1.48 2.26 5.83
CA MET A 159 2.34 1.10 6.07
C MET A 159 3.24 0.87 4.87
N VAL A 160 4.54 0.80 5.11
CA VAL A 160 5.56 0.55 4.09
C VAL A 160 6.08 -0.86 4.29
N LEU A 161 5.94 -1.70 3.27
CA LEU A 161 6.03 -3.16 3.42
C LEU A 161 7.29 -3.74 2.77
N CYS A 162 7.62 -3.33 1.54
CA CYS A 162 8.87 -3.71 0.88
C CYS A 162 9.37 -2.66 -0.11
#